data_AF-A0A7C7Q9H5-F1
#
_entry.id   AF-A0A7C7Q9H5-F1
#
_cell.length_a   1.000
_cell.length_b   1.000
_cell.length_c   1.000
_cell.angle_alpha   90.00
_cell.angle_beta   90.00
_cell.angle_gamma   90.00
#
_symmetry.space_group_name_H-M   'P 1'
#
loop_
_entity.id
_entity.type
_entity.pdbx_description
1 polymer ?
#
loop_
_entity_poly.entity_id
_entity_poly.type
_entity_poly.pdbx_seq_one_letter_code
_entity_poly.pdbx_strand_id
1 'polypeptide(L)'
;MWVSGEDIAGIGQRFRATNAWLAALTGNRLPASFYAGDMLGSFNSWMRLLTGGLFGLALVGFLYPHLEGASKTWATDGEVR
;
A
#
# COMPACT_ATOMS: atom_id res chain seq x y z
N MET A 1 -35.19 -3.86 -0.46
CA MET A 1 -34.24 -2.72 -0.47
C MET A 1 -33.00 -3.20 -1.21
N TRP A 2 -32.77 -2.71 -2.43
CA TRP A 2 -31.57 -3.04 -3.19
C TRP A 2 -30.44 -2.13 -2.70
N VAL A 3 -29.29 -2.72 -2.37
CA VAL A 3 -28.04 -1.99 -2.13
C VAL A 3 -27.55 -1.52 -3.50
N SER A 4 -27.43 -0.21 -3.69
CA SER A 4 -26.87 0.34 -4.92
C SER A 4 -25.36 0.16 -4.88
N GLY A 5 -24.70 -0.09 -6.01
CA GLY A 5 -23.22 -0.24 -6.06
C GLY A 5 -22.46 0.97 -5.49
N GLU A 6 -23.12 2.13 -5.45
CA GLU A 6 -22.64 3.36 -4.83
C GLU A 6 -22.55 3.28 -3.31
N ASP A 7 -23.40 2.49 -2.65
CA ASP A 7 -23.33 2.26 -1.20
C ASP A 7 -22.04 1.50 -0.83
N ILE A 8 -21.63 0.54 -1.68
CA ILE A 8 -20.42 -0.27 -1.47
C ILE A 8 -19.16 0.55 -1.75
N ALA A 9 -19.17 1.35 -2.83
CA ALA A 9 -18.09 2.31 -3.10
C ALA A 9 -17.98 3.37 -1.99
N GLY A 10 -19.12 3.84 -1.46
CA GLY A 10 -19.20 4.77 -0.34
C GLY A 10 -18.68 4.20 0.97
N ILE A 11 -18.90 2.91 1.24
CA ILE A 11 -18.29 2.19 2.37
C ILE A 11 -16.77 2.16 2.22
N GLY A 12 -16.24 1.82 1.03
CA GLY A 12 -14.79 1.79 0.78
C GLY A 12 -14.11 3.14 1.01
N GLN A 13 -14.70 4.22 0.50
CA GLN A 13 -14.17 5.58 0.66
C GLN A 13 -14.19 6.06 2.12
N ARG A 14 -15.24 5.73 2.88
CA ARG A 14 -15.39 6.19 4.27
C ARG A 14 -14.67 5.30 5.29
N PHE A 15 -14.50 4.01 5.00
CA PHE A 15 -13.89 3.02 5.90
C PHE A 15 -12.45 3.39 6.27
N ARG A 16 -11.60 3.68 5.27
CA ARG A 16 -10.21 4.10 5.49
C ARG A 16 -10.06 5.59 5.81
N ALA A 17 -10.98 6.43 5.35
CA ALA A 17 -10.92 7.87 5.63
C ALA A 17 -11.10 8.17 7.13
N THR A 18 -11.96 7.40 7.81
CA THR A 18 -12.32 7.62 9.21
C THR A 18 -11.67 6.63 10.18
N ASN A 19 -11.33 5.43 9.70
CA ASN A 19 -10.87 4.29 10.50
C ASN A 19 -11.70 4.08 11.78
N ALA A 20 -13.03 4.24 11.68
CA ALA A 20 -13.95 4.07 12.81
C ALA A 20 -13.85 2.67 13.44
N TRP A 21 -13.55 1.65 12.63
CA TRP A 21 -13.26 0.29 13.09
C TRP A 21 -12.03 0.23 14.03
N LEU A 22 -10.98 0.98 13.72
CA LEU A 22 -9.75 1.04 14.50
C LEU A 22 -9.98 1.82 15.79
N ALA A 23 -10.76 2.89 15.72
CA ALA A 23 -11.20 3.67 16.88
C ALA A 23 -12.01 2.79 17.86
N ALA A 24 -12.93 1.96 17.36
CA ALA A 24 -13.67 0.99 18.16
C ALA A 24 -12.75 -0.04 18.82
N LEU A 25 -11.80 -0.61 18.06
CA LEU A 25 -10.87 -1.61 18.56
C LEU A 25 -9.92 -1.08 19.65
N THR A 26 -9.49 0.17 19.50
CA THR A 26 -8.56 0.82 20.44
C THR A 26 -9.26 1.58 21.56
N GLY A 27 -10.60 1.63 21.55
CA GLY A 27 -11.40 2.38 22.52
C GLY A 27 -11.11 3.89 22.50
N ASN A 28 -10.85 4.47 21.32
CA ASN A 28 -10.52 5.89 21.14
C ASN A 28 -9.36 6.40 22.03
N ARG A 29 -8.37 5.56 22.34
CA ARG A 29 -7.22 5.93 23.19
C ARG A 29 -6.22 6.89 22.53
N LEU A 30 -6.26 7.03 21.21
CA LEU A 30 -5.36 7.89 20.45
C LEU A 30 -6.06 9.21 20.04
N PRO A 31 -5.32 10.26 19.66
CA PRO A 31 -5.92 11.51 19.19
C PRO A 31 -6.84 11.28 17.97
N ALA A 32 -7.90 12.08 17.83
CA ALA A 32 -8.82 11.96 16.69
C ALA A 32 -8.13 12.09 15.31
N SER A 33 -7.08 12.90 15.24
CA SER A 33 -6.23 13.08 14.05
C SER A 33 -5.41 11.84 13.68
N PHE A 34 -5.23 10.89 14.60
CA PHE A 34 -4.58 9.61 14.30
C PHE A 34 -5.51 8.72 13.48
N TYR A 35 -6.80 8.66 13.83
CA TYR A 35 -7.76 7.77 13.17
C TYR A 35 -8.23 8.30 11.82
N ALA A 36 -8.43 9.61 11.68
CA ALA A 36 -9.02 10.18 10.48
C ALA A 36 -8.07 11.10 9.71
N GLY A 37 -8.18 11.06 8.37
CA GLY A 37 -7.49 11.96 7.47
C GLY A 37 -6.13 11.48 6.96
N ASP A 38 -5.48 12.36 6.19
CA ASP A 38 -4.29 12.04 5.38
C ASP A 38 -3.02 12.79 5.82
N MET A 39 -3.06 13.47 6.97
CA MET A 39 -1.88 14.12 7.55
C MET A 39 -0.79 13.11 7.94
N LEU A 40 0.46 13.58 7.94
CA LEU A 40 1.58 12.81 8.49
C LEU A 40 1.31 12.48 9.96
N GLY A 41 1.56 11.22 10.32
CA GLY A 41 1.25 10.69 11.66
C GLY A 41 -0.15 10.09 11.79
N SER A 42 -1.04 10.26 10.82
CA SER A 42 -2.31 9.51 10.80
C SER A 42 -2.07 8.03 10.47
N PHE A 43 -2.99 7.17 10.89
CA PHE A 43 -2.95 5.75 10.55
C PHE A 43 -2.91 5.54 9.02
N ASN A 44 -3.64 6.35 8.26
CA ASN A 44 -3.68 6.24 6.81
C ASN A 44 -2.31 6.57 6.18
N SER A 45 -1.59 7.56 6.73
CA SER A 45 -0.21 7.87 6.33
C SER A 45 0.75 6.73 6.62
N TRP A 46 0.69 6.15 7.83
CA TRP A 46 1.51 5.00 8.21
C TRP A 46 1.28 3.79 7.31
N MET A 47 0.02 3.46 7.03
CA MET A 47 -0.31 2.34 6.16
C MET A 47 0.25 2.54 4.75
N ARG A 48 0.20 3.77 4.19
CA ARG A 48 0.81 4.05 2.87
C ARG A 48 2.32 3.81 2.89
N LEU A 49 3.02 4.29 3.92
CA LEU A 49 4.46 4.11 4.04
C LEU A 49 4.84 2.64 4.19
N LEU A 50 4.13 1.90 5.05
CA LEU A 50 4.39 0.48 5.28
C LEU A 50 4.09 -0.36 4.04
N THR A 51 2.90 -0.21 3.44
CA THR A 51 2.53 -1.02 2.26
C THR A 51 3.34 -0.62 1.04
N GLY A 52 3.61 0.67 0.85
CA GLY A 52 4.44 1.17 -0.24
C GLY A 52 5.89 0.73 -0.09
N GLY A 53 6.44 0.80 1.12
CA GLY A 53 7.79 0.30 1.42
C GLY A 53 7.92 -1.20 1.18
N LEU A 54 6.99 -2.01 1.70
CA LEU A 54 6.97 -3.45 1.46
C LEU A 54 6.81 -3.78 -0.02
N PHE A 55 5.94 -3.06 -0.74
CA PHE A 55 5.79 -3.21 -2.18
C PHE A 55 7.10 -2.89 -2.91
N GLY A 56 7.78 -1.79 -2.56
CA GLY A 56 9.07 -1.42 -3.15
C GLY A 56 10.14 -2.49 -2.91
N LEU A 57 10.24 -3.01 -1.68
CA LEU A 57 11.17 -4.09 -1.35
C LEU A 57 10.85 -5.37 -2.12
N ALA A 58 9.58 -5.77 -2.19
CA ALA A 58 9.15 -6.93 -2.95
C ALA A 58 9.42 -6.75 -4.45
N LEU A 59 9.17 -5.55 -5.00
CA LEU A 59 9.41 -5.24 -6.40
C LEU A 59 10.89 -5.32 -6.74
N VAL A 60 11.77 -4.73 -5.91
CA VAL A 60 13.22 -4.81 -6.11
C VAL A 60 13.70 -6.26 -6.00
N GLY A 61 13.28 -6.97 -4.94
CA GLY A 61 13.67 -8.38 -4.74
C GLY A 61 13.22 -9.29 -5.88
N PHE A 62 12.05 -9.03 -6.47
CA PHE A 62 11.53 -9.79 -7.60
C PHE A 62 12.20 -9.39 -8.94
N LEU A 63 12.31 -8.11 -9.23
CA LEU A 63 12.72 -7.62 -10.54
C LEU A 63 14.24 -7.66 -10.73
N TYR A 64 15.02 -7.39 -9.68
CA TYR A 64 16.48 -7.31 -9.77
C TYR A 64 17.14 -8.57 -10.36
N PRO A 65 16.79 -9.82 -9.92
CA PRO A 65 17.37 -11.03 -10.50
C PRO A 65 17.07 -11.22 -11.99
N HIS A 66 15.89 -10.79 -12.45
CA HIS A 66 15.50 -10.89 -13.86
C HIS A 66 16.30 -9.91 -14.73
N LEU A 67 16.52 -8.70 -14.24
CA LEU A 67 17.34 -7.70 -14.92
C LEU A 67 18.81 -8.13 -14.98
N GLU A 68 19.35 -8.67 -13.88
CA GLU A 68 20.71 -9.19 -13.84
C GLU A 68 20.89 -10.38 -14.80
N GLY A 69 19.93 -11.31 -14.83
CA GLY A 69 19.93 -12.45 -15.75
C GLY A 69 19.91 -11.99 -17.21
N ALA A 70 19.01 -11.06 -17.56
CA ALA A 70 18.99 -10.48 -18.90
C ALA A 70 20.35 -9.83 -19.23
N SER A 71 20.86 -8.95 -18.36
CA SER A 71 22.14 -8.28 -18.58
C SER A 71 23.29 -9.25 -18.86
N LYS A 72 23.36 -10.38 -18.14
CA LYS A 72 24.36 -11.42 -18.37
C LYS A 72 24.20 -12.06 -19.75
N THR A 73 22.97 -12.47 -20.11
CA THR A 73 22.70 -13.06 -21.43
C THR A 73 23.17 -12.15 -22.57
N TRP A 74 22.79 -10.86 -22.54
CA TRP A 74 23.22 -9.87 -23.53
C TRP A 74 24.75 -9.69 -23.60
N ALA A 75 25.45 -9.73 -22.47
CA ALA A 75 26.91 -9.65 -22.45
C ALA A 75 27.57 -10.88 -23.11
N THR A 76 27.07 -12.09 -22.82
CA THR A 76 27.57 -13.33 -23.44
C THR A 76 27.31 -13.36 -24.94
N ASP A 77 26.10 -13.01 -25.40
CA ASP A 77 25.76 -13.00 -26.83
C ASP A 77 26.52 -11.92 -27.62
N GLY A 78 26.94 -10.84 -26.95
CA GLY A 78 27.74 -9.77 -27.52
C GLY A 78 29.23 -10.09 -27.69
N GLU A 79 29.80 -10.96 -26.85
CA GLU A 79 31.22 -11.40 -26.99
C GLU A 79 31.41 -12.55 -27.99
N VAL A 80 30.35 -13.31 -28.28
CA VAL A 80 30.41 -14.46 -29.22
C VAL A 80 30.25 -14.02 -30.68
N ARG A 81 29.93 -12.75 -30.94
CA ARG A 81 29.88 -12.13 -32.28
C ARG A 81 31.12 -11.28 -32.56
#